data_AF-K2FGP7-F1
#
_entry.id   AF-K2FGP7-F1
#
_cell.length_a   1.000
_cell.length_b   1.000
_cell.length_c   1.000
_cell.angle_alpha   90.00
_cell.angle_beta   90.00
_cell.angle_gamma   90.00
#
_symmetry.space_group_name_H-M   'P 1'
#
loop_
_entity.id
_entity.type
_entity.pdbx_description
1 polymer ?
#
loop_
_entity_poly.entity_id
_entity_poly.type
_entity_poly.pdbx_seq_one_letter_code
_entity_poly.pdbx_strand_id
1 'polypeptide(L)'
;MEKPILENIFVEQKEKEVFESDLRVDFMRHGRAVYTEEEKANLNFEGELTEAGIIQIENSARELAGKINKDKEVIVIWSTPKKRGRDTADIVRRILKEEGITVIENENKLEKKSLKDINFSTDLEMPDWGNWMSYWAKNEEKIPEGTEKPADIKKRIQRILTYLERIAKQVNPKENKKLHFICVTHEELFRDLLEEGFGYGTEKGTGPINGEALTIDINKSENDKDAVFNMKFGDDKSSLSFDPKSRDFKKVK
;
A
#
# COMPACT_ATOMS: atom_id res chain seq x y z
N MET A 1 61.55 -0.62 -4.43
CA MET A 1 60.63 -1.01 -3.34
C MET A 1 59.75 0.19 -3.07
N GLU A 2 58.54 0.21 -3.62
CA GLU A 2 57.51 1.19 -3.29
C GLU A 2 56.24 0.43 -2.94
N LYS A 3 55.73 0.65 -1.72
CA LYS A 3 54.55 -0.03 -1.19
C LYS A 3 53.28 0.67 -1.71
N PRO A 4 52.19 -0.07 -1.97
CA PRO A 4 50.93 0.50 -2.40
C PRO A 4 50.23 1.21 -1.22
N ILE A 5 49.74 2.42 -1.47
CA ILE A 5 48.83 3.13 -0.58
C ILE A 5 47.43 2.60 -0.90
N LEU A 6 46.94 1.69 -0.04
CA LEU A 6 45.54 1.32 0.01
C LEU A 6 44.79 2.43 0.74
N GLU A 7 44.14 3.32 0.00
CA GLU A 7 43.14 4.22 0.57
C GLU A 7 41.93 3.39 0.98
N ASN A 8 41.85 3.12 2.29
CA ASN A 8 40.66 2.60 2.95
C ASN A 8 39.56 3.66 2.86
N ILE A 9 38.73 3.58 1.82
CA ILE A 9 37.42 4.23 1.78
C ILE A 9 36.52 3.43 2.75
N PHE A 10 36.58 3.78 4.03
CA PHE A 10 35.51 3.41 4.96
C PHE A 10 34.28 4.22 4.57
N VAL A 11 33.43 3.64 3.72
CA VAL A 11 32.05 4.10 3.60
C VAL A 11 31.39 3.77 4.93
N GLU A 12 31.18 4.81 5.74
CA GLU A 12 30.42 4.73 6.98
C GLU A 12 28.99 4.25 6.60
N GLN A 13 28.72 2.96 6.76
CA GLN A 13 27.40 2.41 6.57
C GLN A 13 26.53 2.99 7.68
N LYS A 14 25.79 4.07 7.38
CA LYS A 14 24.71 4.53 8.25
C LYS A 14 23.79 3.34 8.50
N GLU A 15 23.74 2.88 9.75
CA GLU A 15 22.83 1.81 10.15
C GLU A 15 21.42 2.25 9.76
N LYS A 16 20.78 1.49 8.86
CA LYS A 16 19.40 1.77 8.46
C LYS A 16 18.49 1.52 9.66
N GLU A 17 17.68 2.53 9.98
CA GLU A 17 16.73 2.52 11.09
C GLU A 17 15.76 1.34 10.95
N VAL A 18 15.73 0.48 11.97
CA VAL A 18 14.75 -0.61 12.08
C VAL A 18 13.48 -0.01 12.69
N PHE A 19 12.32 -0.28 12.11
CA PHE A 19 11.07 0.22 12.68
C PHE A 19 10.78 -0.41 14.04
N GLU A 20 10.31 0.38 15.00
CA GLU A 20 9.97 -0.11 16.35
C GLU A 20 8.62 -0.83 16.40
N SER A 21 7.72 -0.55 15.45
CA SER A 21 6.38 -1.12 15.37
C SER A 21 6.35 -2.64 15.28
N ASP A 22 5.21 -3.24 15.62
CA ASP A 22 4.99 -4.69 15.52
C ASP A 22 4.92 -5.14 14.05
N LEU A 23 4.41 -4.28 13.17
CA LEU A 23 4.30 -4.54 11.74
C LEU A 23 4.40 -3.24 10.94
N ARG A 24 5.16 -3.25 9.85
CA ARG A 24 5.13 -2.17 8.85
C ARG A 24 4.35 -2.59 7.61
N VAL A 25 3.57 -1.68 7.06
CA VAL A 25 2.79 -1.89 5.84
C VAL A 25 2.90 -0.67 4.94
N ASP A 26 3.31 -0.86 3.70
CA ASP A 26 3.26 0.14 2.64
C ASP A 26 2.09 -0.14 1.70
N PHE A 27 1.11 0.76 1.65
CA PHE A 27 0.05 0.74 0.63
C PHE A 27 0.51 1.55 -0.58
N MET A 28 0.90 0.87 -1.66
CA MET A 28 1.43 1.49 -2.87
C MET A 28 0.37 1.52 -3.97
N ARG A 29 0.16 2.67 -4.61
CA ARG A 29 -0.68 2.74 -5.81
C ARG A 29 0.04 2.07 -6.99
N HIS A 30 -0.67 1.26 -7.77
CA HIS A 30 -0.11 0.64 -8.98
C HIS A 30 0.46 1.69 -9.96
N GLY A 31 1.30 1.25 -10.91
CA GLY A 31 1.88 2.12 -11.93
C GLY A 31 0.84 2.70 -12.89
N ARG A 32 1.20 3.77 -13.62
CA ARG A 32 0.33 4.35 -14.65
C ARG A 32 -0.03 3.30 -15.71
N ALA A 33 -1.31 3.19 -16.04
CA ALA A 33 -1.82 2.21 -17.00
C ALA A 33 -2.57 2.88 -18.15
N VAL A 34 -2.63 2.18 -19.28
CA VAL A 34 -3.54 2.43 -20.40
C VAL A 34 -4.63 1.37 -20.43
N TYR A 35 -5.80 1.75 -20.92
CA TYR A 35 -6.97 0.90 -21.02
C TYR A 35 -7.46 0.89 -22.47
N THR A 36 -7.79 -0.30 -22.98
CA THR A 36 -8.39 -0.49 -24.28
C THR A 36 -9.83 0.04 -24.31
N GLU A 37 -10.36 0.31 -25.51
CA GLU A 37 -11.77 0.70 -25.66
C GLU A 37 -12.72 -0.42 -25.22
N GLU A 38 -12.34 -1.69 -25.39
CA GLU A 38 -13.11 -2.83 -24.89
C GLU A 38 -13.18 -2.84 -23.36
N GLU A 39 -12.05 -2.64 -22.66
CA GLU A 39 -12.02 -2.53 -21.20
C GLU A 39 -12.85 -1.36 -20.67
N LYS A 40 -12.85 -0.23 -21.41
CA LYS A 40 -13.70 0.91 -21.09
C LYS A 40 -15.17 0.59 -21.36
N ALA A 41 -15.49 -0.12 -22.43
CA ALA A 41 -16.86 -0.46 -22.80
C ALA A 41 -17.47 -1.50 -21.84
N ASN A 42 -16.67 -2.45 -21.34
CA ASN A 42 -17.12 -3.49 -20.42
C ASN A 42 -16.81 -3.19 -18.93
N LEU A 43 -16.18 -2.04 -18.65
CA LEU A 43 -15.71 -1.60 -17.33
C LEU A 43 -14.83 -2.60 -16.58
N ASN A 44 -14.27 -3.58 -17.28
CA ASN A 44 -13.27 -4.48 -16.73
C ASN A 44 -11.88 -3.90 -16.95
N PHE A 45 -11.59 -2.82 -16.23
CA PHE A 45 -10.28 -2.18 -16.26
C PHE A 45 -9.23 -3.14 -15.67
N GLU A 46 -8.57 -3.95 -16.50
CA GLU A 46 -7.39 -4.72 -16.12
C GLU A 46 -6.16 -3.82 -16.20
N GLY A 47 -6.05 -3.09 -17.31
CA GLY A 47 -5.04 -2.07 -17.62
C GLY A 47 -3.66 -2.68 -17.86
N GLU A 48 -2.98 -2.17 -18.89
CA GLU A 48 -1.57 -2.45 -19.12
C GLU A 48 -0.72 -1.28 -18.64
N LEU A 49 0.37 -1.56 -17.92
CA LEU A 49 1.28 -0.50 -17.48
C LEU A 49 1.93 0.18 -18.68
N THR A 50 1.99 1.51 -18.66
CA THR A 50 2.75 2.27 -19.66
C THR A 50 4.24 2.19 -19.36
N GLU A 51 5.10 2.48 -20.34
CA GLU A 51 6.55 2.59 -20.12
C GLU A 51 6.89 3.60 -19.02
N ALA A 52 6.24 4.77 -19.04
CA ALA A 52 6.39 5.77 -17.97
C ALA A 52 5.92 5.24 -16.61
N GLY A 53 4.84 4.45 -16.58
CA GLY A 53 4.35 3.80 -15.37
C GLY A 53 5.32 2.75 -14.83
N ILE A 54 5.98 1.98 -15.70
CA ILE A 54 7.02 1.01 -15.32
C ILE A 54 8.19 1.76 -14.69
N ILE A 55 8.76 2.76 -15.37
CA ILE A 55 9.89 3.56 -14.86
C ILE A 55 9.57 4.17 -13.49
N GLN A 56 8.36 4.70 -13.32
CA GLN A 56 7.88 5.24 -12.05
C GLN A 56 7.89 4.19 -10.94
N ILE A 57 7.33 3.00 -11.17
CA ILE A 57 7.35 1.91 -10.19
C ILE A 57 8.77 1.45 -9.89
N GLU A 58 9.64 1.38 -10.90
CA GLU A 58 11.02 0.99 -10.64
C GLU A 58 11.73 1.96 -9.71
N ASN A 59 11.55 3.28 -9.93
CA ASN A 59 12.12 4.31 -9.09
C ASN A 59 11.57 4.24 -7.66
N SER A 60 10.25 4.13 -7.50
CA SER A 60 9.62 3.95 -6.18
C SER A 60 10.13 2.69 -5.47
N ALA A 61 10.29 1.57 -6.19
CA ALA A 61 10.77 0.32 -5.61
C ALA A 61 12.23 0.42 -5.15
N ARG A 62 13.10 1.12 -5.91
CA ARG A 62 14.50 1.38 -5.50
C ARG A 62 14.56 2.30 -4.29
N GLU A 63 13.74 3.35 -4.25
CA GLU A 63 13.65 4.23 -3.08
C GLU A 63 13.21 3.46 -1.83
N LEU A 64 12.20 2.58 -1.98
CA LEU A 64 11.72 1.72 -0.92
C LEU A 64 12.79 0.72 -0.46
N ALA A 65 13.53 0.10 -1.38
CA ALA A 65 14.66 -0.77 -1.08
C ALA A 65 15.74 -0.02 -0.25
N GLY A 66 15.96 1.26 -0.56
CA GLY A 66 16.81 2.17 0.20
C GLY A 66 16.41 2.29 1.67
N LYS A 67 15.12 2.19 1.99
CA LYS A 67 14.56 2.32 3.35
C LYS A 67 14.50 1.00 4.12
N ILE A 68 14.53 -0.15 3.44
CA ILE A 68 14.44 -1.47 4.06
C ILE A 68 15.80 -1.89 4.66
N ASN A 69 15.77 -2.36 5.90
CA ASN A 69 16.89 -3.03 6.54
C ASN A 69 16.89 -4.54 6.18
N LYS A 70 17.67 -4.91 5.16
CA LYS A 70 17.72 -6.28 4.59
C LYS A 70 18.07 -7.39 5.60
N ASP A 71 18.77 -7.06 6.69
CA ASP A 71 19.18 -8.03 7.71
C ASP A 71 18.09 -8.23 8.78
N LYS A 72 17.22 -7.23 8.95
CA LYS A 72 16.22 -7.17 10.00
C LYS A 72 14.79 -7.24 9.49
N GLU A 73 14.55 -7.11 8.20
CA GLU A 73 13.22 -7.11 7.62
C GLU A 73 13.04 -8.26 6.62
N VAL A 74 11.83 -8.84 6.62
CA VAL A 74 11.39 -9.80 5.61
C VAL A 74 10.15 -9.25 4.95
N ILE A 75 10.17 -9.19 3.62
CA ILE A 75 9.13 -8.57 2.84
C ILE A 75 8.06 -9.58 2.42
N VAL A 76 6.80 -9.20 2.59
CA VAL A 76 5.63 -9.88 2.02
C VAL A 76 4.95 -8.93 1.04
N ILE A 77 4.69 -9.38 -0.18
CA ILE A 77 4.03 -8.54 -1.19
C ILE A 77 2.61 -9.06 -1.42
N TRP A 78 1.63 -8.18 -1.26
CA TRP A 78 0.24 -8.39 -1.64
C TRP A 78 -0.11 -7.49 -2.82
N SER A 79 -0.98 -7.96 -3.70
CA SER A 79 -1.45 -7.18 -4.84
C SER A 79 -2.94 -7.38 -5.08
N THR A 80 -3.57 -6.38 -5.71
CA THR A 80 -4.92 -6.56 -6.24
C THR A 80 -4.89 -7.56 -7.41
N PRO A 81 -6.01 -8.23 -7.70
CA PRO A 81 -6.06 -9.20 -8.79
C PRO A 81 -6.26 -8.55 -10.17
N LYS A 82 -6.12 -7.23 -10.30
CA LYS A 82 -6.09 -6.58 -11.61
C LYS A 82 -4.68 -6.69 -12.19
N LYS A 83 -4.57 -6.86 -13.52
CA LYS A 83 -3.29 -7.03 -14.22
C LYS A 83 -2.27 -5.96 -13.83
N ARG A 84 -2.62 -4.66 -13.91
CA ARG A 84 -1.72 -3.57 -13.50
C ARG A 84 -1.21 -3.65 -12.05
N GLY A 85 -2.02 -4.19 -11.13
CA GLY A 85 -1.64 -4.39 -9.73
C GLY A 85 -0.65 -5.55 -9.58
N ARG A 86 -0.88 -6.67 -10.28
CA ARG A 86 0.07 -7.80 -10.34
C ARG A 86 1.38 -7.41 -11.00
N ASP A 87 1.34 -6.79 -12.18
CA ASP A 87 2.52 -6.37 -12.93
C ASP A 87 3.38 -5.40 -12.10
N THR A 88 2.75 -4.46 -11.39
CA THR A 88 3.46 -3.56 -10.46
C THR A 88 4.13 -4.35 -9.34
N ALA A 89 3.43 -5.30 -8.71
CA ALA A 89 3.99 -6.13 -7.65
C ALA A 89 5.16 -7.00 -8.13
N ASP A 90 5.11 -7.47 -9.38
CA ASP A 90 6.20 -8.23 -10.00
C ASP A 90 7.44 -7.37 -10.22
N ILE A 91 7.28 -6.12 -10.66
CA ILE A 91 8.38 -5.14 -10.77
C ILE A 91 8.99 -4.86 -9.39
N VAL A 92 8.16 -4.57 -8.38
CA VAL A 92 8.64 -4.33 -7.01
C VAL A 92 9.39 -5.55 -6.48
N ARG A 93 8.83 -6.76 -6.65
CA ARG A 93 9.47 -8.01 -6.21
C ARG A 93 10.84 -8.20 -6.86
N ARG A 94 10.91 -8.00 -8.18
CA ARG A 94 12.16 -8.14 -8.94
C ARG A 94 13.23 -7.19 -8.39
N ILE A 95 12.91 -5.91 -8.23
CA ILE A 95 13.86 -4.89 -7.76
C ILE A 95 14.32 -5.18 -6.33
N LEU A 96 13.39 -5.51 -5.42
CA LEU A 96 13.79 -5.87 -4.05
C LEU A 96 14.75 -7.07 -4.02
N LYS A 97 14.53 -8.07 -4.86
CA LYS A 97 15.45 -9.21 -5.00
C LYS A 97 16.81 -8.81 -5.59
N GLU A 98 16.82 -7.95 -6.63
CA GLU A 98 18.04 -7.39 -7.22
C GLU A 98 18.88 -6.64 -6.16
N GLU A 99 18.21 -5.95 -5.22
CA GLU A 99 18.83 -5.25 -4.08
C GLU A 99 19.20 -6.17 -2.90
N GLY A 100 19.02 -7.49 -3.06
CA GLY A 100 19.36 -8.49 -2.05
C GLY A 100 18.42 -8.55 -0.85
N ILE A 101 17.20 -8.01 -0.98
CA ILE A 101 16.17 -8.03 0.07
C ILE A 101 15.41 -9.37 0.02
N THR A 102 15.17 -9.95 1.19
CA THR A 102 14.41 -11.21 1.30
C THR A 102 12.92 -10.96 1.08
N VAL A 103 12.36 -11.53 0.02
CA VAL A 103 10.90 -11.52 -0.25
C VAL A 103 10.32 -12.93 -0.09
N ILE A 104 9.19 -13.05 0.60
CA ILE A 104 8.48 -14.33 0.77
C ILE A 104 7.67 -14.66 -0.50
N GLU A 105 7.98 -15.79 -1.12
CA GLU A 105 7.39 -16.24 -2.41
C GLU A 105 6.01 -16.92 -2.31
N ASN A 106 5.37 -16.93 -1.14
CA ASN A 106 4.22 -17.80 -0.89
C ASN A 106 2.88 -17.14 -1.29
N GLU A 107 2.54 -17.21 -2.58
CA GLU A 107 1.28 -16.70 -3.16
C GLU A 107 -0.01 -17.33 -2.59
N ASN A 108 0.05 -18.35 -1.72
CA ASN A 108 -1.10 -19.21 -1.43
C ASN A 108 -1.40 -19.55 0.05
N LYS A 109 -0.66 -19.08 1.07
CA LYS A 109 -0.88 -19.52 2.47
C LYS A 109 -1.39 -18.47 3.47
N LEU A 110 -1.27 -17.18 3.18
CA LEU A 110 -1.96 -16.14 3.94
C LEU A 110 -3.31 -15.90 3.25
N GLU A 111 -4.27 -16.75 3.60
CA GLU A 111 -5.69 -16.78 3.20
C GLU A 111 -6.12 -15.90 2.01
N LYS A 112 -6.58 -16.57 0.94
CA LYS A 112 -7.26 -16.03 -0.25
C LYS A 112 -8.57 -15.25 0.04
N LYS A 113 -8.64 -14.40 1.06
CA LYS A 113 -9.61 -13.30 1.12
C LYS A 113 -9.03 -12.13 0.33
N SER A 114 -8.85 -12.41 -0.95
CA SER A 114 -8.28 -11.54 -1.95
C SER A 114 -9.06 -10.24 -2.06
N LEU A 115 -8.36 -9.19 -2.49
CA LEU A 115 -8.89 -7.94 -3.01
C LEU A 115 -9.72 -8.13 -4.31
N LYS A 116 -10.35 -9.29 -4.52
CA LYS A 116 -11.04 -9.73 -5.75
C LYS A 116 -12.30 -8.94 -6.10
N ASP A 117 -12.79 -8.12 -5.18
CA ASP A 117 -14.08 -7.49 -5.34
C ASP A 117 -13.98 -6.03 -5.80
N ILE A 118 -12.87 -5.62 -6.43
CA ILE A 118 -12.79 -4.33 -7.13
C ILE A 118 -13.32 -4.56 -8.56
N ASN A 119 -14.63 -4.67 -8.69
CA ASN A 119 -15.31 -4.64 -9.98
C ASN A 119 -16.31 -3.48 -9.95
N PHE A 120 -16.08 -2.48 -10.80
CA PHE A 120 -16.99 -1.36 -10.98
C PHE A 120 -18.08 -1.81 -11.96
N SER A 121 -19.35 -1.84 -11.52
CA SER A 121 -20.48 -2.06 -12.44
C SER A 121 -21.01 -0.73 -13.01
N THR A 122 -21.83 -0.87 -14.05
CA THR A 122 -22.03 -0.01 -15.22
C THR A 122 -23.14 1.02 -15.08
N ASP A 123 -22.87 2.25 -15.59
CA ASP A 123 -23.81 3.23 -16.20
C ASP A 123 -23.57 4.72 -15.83
N LEU A 124 -22.39 5.08 -15.30
CA LEU A 124 -22.06 6.49 -15.04
C LEU A 124 -21.34 7.11 -16.23
N GLU A 125 -21.91 8.16 -16.83
CA GLU A 125 -21.14 9.14 -17.62
C GLU A 125 -20.06 9.71 -16.69
N MET A 126 -18.82 9.23 -16.85
CA MET A 126 -17.75 9.62 -15.95
C MET A 126 -17.30 11.05 -16.30
N PRO A 127 -17.36 12.02 -15.37
CA PRO A 127 -16.69 13.30 -15.55
C PRO A 127 -15.18 13.10 -15.66
N ASP A 128 -14.45 14.18 -15.97
CA ASP A 128 -12.98 14.19 -16.00
C ASP A 128 -12.36 13.31 -14.90
N TRP A 129 -11.53 12.36 -15.33
CA TRP A 129 -10.89 11.33 -14.49
C TRP A 129 -10.09 11.92 -13.33
N GLY A 130 -9.77 13.22 -13.33
CA GLY A 130 -9.15 13.88 -12.18
C GLY A 130 -10.03 13.96 -10.93
N ASN A 131 -11.37 13.90 -11.06
CA ASN A 131 -12.29 14.18 -9.94
C ASN A 131 -13.41 13.15 -9.76
N TRP A 132 -13.31 12.01 -10.45
CA TRP A 132 -14.37 10.99 -10.47
C TRP A 132 -14.71 10.45 -9.08
N MET A 133 -13.73 10.27 -8.18
CA MET A 133 -13.99 9.78 -6.82
C MET A 133 -14.78 10.79 -5.98
N SER A 134 -14.49 12.08 -6.12
CA SER A 134 -15.25 13.14 -5.43
C SER A 134 -16.68 13.19 -5.96
N TYR A 135 -16.85 12.96 -7.28
CA TYR A 135 -18.16 12.83 -7.90
C TYR A 135 -18.90 11.58 -7.40
N TRP A 136 -18.22 10.43 -7.34
CA TRP A 136 -18.74 9.15 -6.88
C TRP A 136 -19.23 9.22 -5.42
N ALA A 137 -18.47 9.88 -4.55
CA ALA A 137 -18.89 10.11 -3.16
C ALA A 137 -20.07 11.08 -3.01
N LYS A 138 -20.18 12.09 -3.88
CA LYS A 138 -21.27 13.09 -3.84
C LYS A 138 -22.57 12.63 -4.50
N ASN A 139 -22.53 11.55 -5.26
CA ASN A 139 -23.67 11.04 -6.03
C ASN A 139 -23.91 9.57 -5.73
N GLU A 140 -23.73 9.15 -4.47
CA GLU A 140 -23.85 7.75 -4.04
C GLU A 140 -25.23 7.15 -4.39
N GLU A 141 -26.27 7.98 -4.37
CA GLU A 141 -27.63 7.62 -4.75
C GLU A 141 -27.81 7.33 -6.25
N LYS A 142 -26.90 7.80 -7.09
CA LYS A 142 -26.89 7.58 -8.55
C LYS A 142 -25.99 6.43 -8.96
N ILE A 143 -25.29 5.80 -8.00
CA ILE A 143 -24.46 4.65 -8.28
C ILE A 143 -25.37 3.44 -8.61
N PRO A 144 -25.18 2.77 -9.76
CA PRO A 144 -25.97 1.61 -10.14
C PRO A 144 -26.00 0.52 -9.08
N GLU A 145 -27.12 -0.22 -9.00
CA GLU A 145 -27.24 -1.35 -8.09
C GLU A 145 -26.19 -2.42 -8.44
N GLY A 146 -25.46 -2.90 -7.43
CA GLY A 146 -24.38 -3.86 -7.59
C GLY A 146 -23.00 -3.26 -7.88
N THR A 147 -22.88 -1.94 -8.09
CA THR A 147 -21.58 -1.27 -8.05
C THR A 147 -21.15 -1.12 -6.60
N GLU A 148 -19.86 -1.31 -6.33
CA GLU A 148 -19.29 -0.95 -5.03
C GLU A 148 -19.59 0.52 -4.71
N LYS A 149 -19.79 0.85 -3.43
CA LYS A 149 -19.99 2.22 -2.95
C LYS A 149 -18.79 2.69 -2.12
N PRO A 150 -18.59 4.00 -1.91
CA PRO A 150 -17.49 4.50 -1.06
C PRO A 150 -17.49 3.86 0.34
N ALA A 151 -18.66 3.71 0.95
CA ALA A 151 -18.80 3.07 2.25
C ALA A 151 -18.36 1.59 2.26
N ASP A 152 -18.45 0.90 1.13
CA ASP A 152 -18.02 -0.50 1.01
C ASP A 152 -16.51 -0.62 0.87
N ILE A 153 -15.87 0.33 0.16
CA ILE A 153 -14.41 0.46 0.14
C ILE A 153 -13.88 0.76 1.55
N LYS A 154 -14.51 1.68 2.30
CA LYS A 154 -14.16 1.95 3.70
C LYS A 154 -14.20 0.69 4.57
N LYS A 155 -15.28 -0.09 4.46
CA LYS A 155 -15.41 -1.37 5.17
C LYS A 155 -14.33 -2.37 4.75
N ARG A 156 -13.93 -2.38 3.48
CA ARG A 156 -12.87 -3.27 2.98
C ARG A 156 -11.52 -2.92 3.56
N ILE A 157 -11.11 -1.65 3.57
CA ILE A 157 -9.83 -1.25 4.17
C ILE A 157 -9.80 -1.52 5.67
N GLN A 158 -10.90 -1.25 6.38
CA GLN A 158 -11.06 -1.62 7.79
C GLN A 158 -10.84 -3.12 8.04
N ARG A 159 -11.38 -3.99 7.18
CA ARG A 159 -11.16 -5.45 7.27
C ARG A 159 -9.70 -5.83 7.02
N ILE A 160 -9.04 -5.19 6.06
CA ILE A 160 -7.63 -5.43 5.75
C ILE A 160 -6.76 -5.03 6.95
N LEU A 161 -7.00 -3.85 7.54
CA LEU A 161 -6.27 -3.38 8.72
C LEU A 161 -6.54 -4.25 9.94
N THR A 162 -7.78 -4.70 10.14
CA THR A 162 -8.09 -5.70 11.18
C THR A 162 -7.27 -6.98 10.98
N TYR A 163 -7.08 -7.41 9.73
CA TYR A 163 -6.29 -8.60 9.43
C TYR A 163 -4.79 -8.38 9.63
N LEU A 164 -4.26 -7.24 9.20
CA LEU A 164 -2.86 -6.85 9.44
C LEU A 164 -2.56 -6.71 10.94
N GLU A 165 -3.48 -6.13 11.71
CA GLU A 165 -3.38 -6.05 13.17
C GLU A 165 -3.37 -7.44 13.82
N ARG A 166 -4.22 -8.36 13.35
CA ARG A 166 -4.19 -9.76 13.78
C ARG A 166 -2.87 -10.44 13.45
N ILE A 167 -2.29 -10.17 12.28
CA ILE A 167 -0.95 -10.67 11.91
C ILE A 167 0.10 -10.11 12.88
N ALA A 168 0.07 -8.80 13.16
CA ALA A 168 1.00 -8.15 14.09
C ALA A 168 0.95 -8.75 15.51
N LYS A 169 -0.22 -9.21 15.96
CA LYS A 169 -0.37 -9.93 17.24
C LYS A 169 0.18 -11.35 17.24
N GLN A 170 0.04 -12.05 16.12
CA GLN A 170 0.29 -13.49 16.04
C GLN A 170 1.69 -13.83 15.57
N VAL A 171 2.25 -13.01 14.69
CA VAL A 171 3.55 -13.30 14.09
C VAL A 171 4.65 -12.73 14.96
N ASN A 172 5.41 -13.63 15.55
CA ASN A 172 6.72 -13.32 16.11
C ASN A 172 7.78 -13.90 15.16
N PRO A 173 8.36 -13.09 14.24
CA PRO A 173 9.30 -13.63 13.28
C PRO A 173 10.51 -14.20 14.01
N LYS A 174 11.02 -15.34 13.53
CA LYS A 174 12.23 -15.94 14.09
C LYS A 174 13.43 -15.00 13.88
N GLU A 175 14.45 -15.13 14.72
CA GLU A 175 15.76 -14.52 14.50
C GLU A 175 15.79 -12.98 14.55
N ASN A 176 14.93 -12.33 15.35
CA ASN A 176 14.86 -10.87 15.49
C ASN A 176 14.57 -10.12 14.18
N LYS A 177 13.97 -10.79 13.19
CA LYS A 177 13.46 -10.12 12.00
C LYS A 177 12.08 -9.53 12.26
N LYS A 178 11.67 -8.56 11.45
CA LYS A 178 10.33 -7.97 11.42
C LYS A 178 9.68 -8.18 10.07
N LEU A 179 8.37 -8.35 10.07
CA LEU A 179 7.60 -8.46 8.82
C LEU A 179 7.25 -7.06 8.30
N HIS A 180 7.48 -6.87 7.02
CA HIS A 180 7.10 -5.65 6.31
C HIS A 180 6.27 -6.04 5.09
N PHE A 181 5.01 -5.59 5.06
CA PHE A 181 4.10 -5.83 3.95
C PHE A 181 4.17 -4.69 2.95
N ILE A 182 4.21 -5.03 1.65
CA ILE A 182 3.97 -4.08 0.57
C ILE A 182 2.68 -4.49 -0.12
N CYS A 183 1.64 -3.67 0.03
CA CYS A 183 0.32 -3.88 -0.54
C CYS A 183 0.15 -3.00 -1.79
N VAL A 184 0.33 -3.58 -2.96
CA VAL A 184 0.12 -2.92 -4.25
C VAL A 184 -1.36 -2.89 -4.59
N THR A 185 -1.94 -1.69 -4.66
CA THR A 185 -3.38 -1.51 -4.76
C THR A 185 -3.78 -0.28 -5.59
N HIS A 186 -5.05 0.09 -5.54
CA HIS A 186 -5.61 1.29 -6.15
C HIS A 186 -5.79 2.40 -5.09
N GLU A 187 -5.89 3.66 -5.53
CA GLU A 187 -5.91 4.82 -4.64
C GLU A 187 -7.08 4.80 -3.64
N GLU A 188 -8.22 4.29 -4.10
CA GLU A 188 -9.49 4.22 -3.39
C GLU A 188 -9.35 3.43 -2.09
N LEU A 189 -8.50 2.40 -2.06
CA LEU A 189 -8.38 1.51 -0.91
C LEU A 189 -7.79 2.20 0.31
N PHE A 190 -6.91 3.18 0.15
CA PHE A 190 -6.23 3.85 1.26
C PHE A 190 -6.48 5.35 1.30
N ARG A 191 -7.38 5.86 0.45
CA ARG A 191 -7.81 7.26 0.45
C ARG A 191 -8.49 7.67 1.76
N ASP A 192 -9.33 6.81 2.31
CA ASP A 192 -9.98 7.08 3.61
C ASP A 192 -8.94 7.21 4.74
N LEU A 193 -7.84 6.45 4.67
CA LEU A 193 -6.76 6.58 5.66
C LEU A 193 -6.01 7.90 5.50
N LEU A 194 -5.81 8.34 4.26
CA LEU A 194 -5.25 9.66 3.99
C LEU A 194 -6.16 10.77 4.53
N GLU A 195 -7.48 10.58 4.42
CA GLU A 195 -8.48 11.57 4.83
C GLU A 195 -8.56 11.66 6.35
N GLU A 196 -8.71 10.52 7.01
CA GLU A 196 -8.75 10.45 8.48
C GLU A 196 -7.42 10.91 9.09
N GLY A 197 -6.29 10.54 8.48
CA GLY A 197 -4.94 10.85 8.98
C GLY A 197 -4.50 12.29 8.73
N PHE A 198 -4.57 12.72 7.49
CA PHE A 198 -3.93 13.95 7.02
C PHE A 198 -4.97 14.99 6.55
N GLY A 199 -6.22 14.59 6.40
CA GLY A 199 -7.24 15.41 5.74
C GLY A 199 -7.01 15.52 4.23
N TYR A 200 -6.29 14.57 3.61
CA TYR A 200 -6.17 14.44 2.16
C TYR A 200 -7.08 13.32 1.69
N GLY A 201 -7.98 13.53 0.73
CA GLY A 201 -8.81 12.41 0.32
C GLY A 201 -10.01 12.80 -0.50
N THR A 202 -11.11 12.11 -0.26
CA THR A 202 -12.30 12.14 -1.10
C THR A 202 -12.96 13.50 -1.14
N GLU A 203 -13.06 14.17 0.01
CA GLU A 203 -13.64 15.51 0.05
C GLU A 203 -12.80 16.57 -0.67
N LYS A 204 -11.47 16.41 -0.67
CA LYS A 204 -10.53 17.38 -1.24
C LYS A 204 -10.07 17.08 -2.67
N GLY A 205 -10.45 15.94 -3.24
CA GLY A 205 -9.99 15.55 -4.57
C GLY A 205 -8.49 15.25 -4.64
N THR A 206 -7.82 15.03 -3.51
CA THR A 206 -6.38 14.72 -3.44
C THR A 206 -6.16 13.23 -3.27
N GLY A 207 -4.99 12.72 -3.64
CA GLY A 207 -4.68 11.30 -3.53
C GLY A 207 -3.25 10.98 -3.94
N PRO A 208 -2.84 9.71 -3.72
CA PRO A 208 -1.52 9.24 -4.08
C PRO A 208 -1.34 9.25 -5.59
N ILE A 209 -0.21 9.71 -6.09
CA ILE A 209 0.14 9.47 -7.49
C ILE A 209 0.53 8.00 -7.68
N ASN A 210 0.57 7.53 -8.93
CA ASN A 210 1.00 6.16 -9.24
C ASN A 210 2.39 5.88 -8.65
N GLY A 211 2.60 4.70 -8.07
CA GLY A 211 3.86 4.33 -7.42
C GLY A 211 4.14 4.97 -6.08
N GLU A 212 3.32 5.92 -5.63
CA GLU A 212 3.44 6.51 -4.30
C GLU A 212 2.88 5.54 -3.24
N ALA A 213 3.50 5.53 -2.06
CA ALA A 213 3.13 4.64 -0.96
C ALA A 213 2.74 5.43 0.30
N LEU A 214 1.67 4.98 0.94
CA LEU A 214 1.36 5.31 2.34
C LEU A 214 2.01 4.25 3.23
N THR A 215 2.98 4.66 4.04
CA THR A 215 3.60 3.79 5.05
C THR A 215 2.78 3.84 6.34
N ILE A 216 2.52 2.67 6.92
CA ILE A 216 1.82 2.52 8.20
C ILE A 216 2.65 1.59 9.10
N ASP A 217 3.13 2.16 10.20
CA ASP A 217 3.71 1.45 11.31
C ASP A 217 2.61 1.11 12.31
N ILE A 218 2.26 -0.17 12.38
CA ILE A 218 1.21 -0.72 13.22
C ILE A 218 1.81 -1.15 14.56
N ASN A 219 1.41 -0.48 15.62
CA ASN A 219 1.59 -0.94 16.99
C ASN A 219 0.30 -1.63 17.42
N LYS A 220 0.39 -2.91 17.73
CA LYS A 220 -0.78 -3.76 17.98
C LYS A 220 -1.54 -3.30 19.23
N SER A 221 -2.82 -3.63 19.26
CA SER A 221 -3.62 -3.40 20.46
C SER A 221 -3.19 -4.32 21.61
N GLU A 222 -3.10 -3.75 22.82
CA GLU A 222 -2.81 -4.47 24.07
C GLU A 222 -3.87 -4.11 25.14
N ASN A 223 -4.40 -5.11 25.86
CA ASN A 223 -5.23 -4.94 27.07
C ASN A 223 -6.24 -3.77 27.02
N ASP A 224 -7.32 -3.94 26.26
CA ASP A 224 -8.41 -2.95 26.07
C ASP A 224 -7.99 -1.61 25.44
N LYS A 225 -6.76 -1.49 24.93
CA LYS A 225 -6.32 -0.33 24.14
C LYS A 225 -6.48 -0.61 22.65
N ASP A 226 -6.88 0.41 21.91
CA ASP A 226 -6.88 0.42 20.44
C ASP A 226 -5.45 0.21 19.88
N ALA A 227 -5.34 -0.28 18.65
CA ALA A 227 -4.06 -0.30 17.94
C ALA A 227 -3.67 1.12 17.53
N VAL A 228 -2.37 1.42 17.43
CA VAL A 228 -1.89 2.74 17.00
C VAL A 228 -1.19 2.61 15.65
N PHE A 229 -1.74 3.29 14.66
CA PHE A 229 -1.22 3.36 13.30
C PHE A 229 -0.46 4.67 13.12
N ASN A 230 0.86 4.59 13.13
CA ASN A 230 1.72 5.73 12.80
C ASN A 230 1.92 5.75 11.29
N MET A 231 1.39 6.77 10.64
CA MET A 231 1.32 6.87 9.20
C MET A 231 2.30 7.91 8.68
N LYS A 232 2.89 7.62 7.52
CA LYS A 232 3.74 8.55 6.78
C LYS A 232 3.32 8.57 5.31
N PHE A 233 3.14 9.76 4.77
CA PHE A 233 2.82 9.98 3.36
C PHE A 233 3.60 11.21 2.86
N GLY A 234 4.51 11.00 1.92
CA GLY A 234 5.52 12.01 1.59
C GLY A 234 6.34 12.40 2.83
N ASP A 235 6.38 13.70 3.12
CA ASP A 235 7.03 14.24 4.32
C ASP A 235 6.09 14.35 5.53
N ASP A 236 4.79 14.17 5.32
CA ASP A 236 3.78 14.31 6.36
C ASP A 236 3.72 13.06 7.25
N LYS A 237 3.42 13.29 8.54
CA LYS A 237 3.22 12.24 9.54
C LYS A 237 1.90 12.44 10.26
N SER A 238 1.22 11.35 10.58
CA SER A 238 -0.02 11.34 11.36
C SER A 238 -0.14 10.06 12.17
N SER A 239 -1.01 10.05 13.18
CA SER A 239 -1.29 8.86 13.99
C SER A 239 -2.79 8.67 14.18
N LEU A 240 -3.26 7.46 13.92
CA LEU A 240 -4.64 7.04 14.15
C LEU A 240 -4.70 5.91 15.17
N SER A 241 -5.66 6.01 16.09
CA SER A 241 -6.12 4.92 16.94
C SER A 241 -7.12 4.08 16.15
N PHE A 242 -7.00 2.76 16.18
CA PHE A 242 -7.90 1.84 15.48
C PHE A 242 -8.41 0.76 16.43
N ASP A 243 -9.72 0.71 16.63
CA ASP A 243 -10.36 -0.39 17.38
C ASP A 243 -10.63 -1.56 16.41
N PRO A 244 -9.93 -2.71 16.52
CA PRO A 244 -10.16 -3.84 15.61
C PRO A 244 -11.53 -4.53 15.79
N LYS A 245 -12.24 -4.30 16.90
CA LYS A 245 -13.57 -4.86 17.15
C LYS A 245 -14.66 -4.01 16.49
N SER A 246 -14.67 -2.70 16.74
CA SER A 246 -15.64 -1.79 16.13
C SER A 246 -15.27 -1.39 14.70
N ARG A 247 -13.98 -1.47 14.38
CA ARG A 247 -13.33 -1.05 13.13
C ARG A 247 -13.32 0.46 12.92
N ASP A 248 -13.41 1.23 13.99
CA ASP A 248 -13.42 2.69 13.92
C ASP A 248 -12.02 3.28 14.08
N PHE A 249 -11.81 4.41 13.40
CA PHE A 249 -10.62 5.24 13.57
C PHE A 249 -10.92 6.38 14.54
N LYS A 250 -9.93 6.75 15.34
CA LYS A 250 -9.96 7.97 16.16
C LYS A 250 -8.61 8.67 16.04
N LYS A 251 -8.61 10.00 15.93
CA LYS A 251 -7.34 10.74 15.97
C LYS A 251 -6.71 10.60 17.36
N VAL A 252 -5.43 10.26 17.38
CA VAL A 252 -4.64 10.30 18.61
C VAL A 252 -4.38 11.79 18.92
N LYS A 253 -4.74 12.23 20.12
CA LYS A 253 -4.48 13.60 20.58
C LYS A 253 -3.05 13.77 21.08
#